data_AF-A0A0A1PUH8-F1
#
_entry.id   AF-A0A0A1PUH8-F1
#
_cell.length_a   1.000
_cell.length_b   1.000
_cell.length_c   1.000
_cell.angle_alpha   90.00
_cell.angle_beta   90.00
_cell.angle_gamma   90.00
#
_symmetry.space_group_name_H-M   'P 1'
#
loop_
_entity.id
_entity.type
_entity.pdbx_description
1 polymer ?
#
loop_
_entity_poly.entity_id
_entity_poly.type
_entity_poly.pdbx_seq_one_letter_code
_entity_poly.pdbx_strand_id
1 'polypeptide(L)' 'MTTSPHAPSANPTAGTDARPDDVVVRLAPELLEALDRFIEEDRRGASRADALSAAFRDWAEDKGYLAPSTD' A
#
# COMPACT_ATOMS: atom_id res chain seq x y z
N MET A 1 -37.00 -36.96 17.52
CA MET A 1 -37.18 -35.83 16.58
C MET A 1 -35.89 -35.01 16.54
N THR A 2 -35.63 -34.27 15.46
CA THR A 2 -34.36 -33.58 15.13
C THR A 2 -34.53 -32.05 15.30
N THR A 3 -33.52 -31.17 15.43
CA THR A 3 -32.08 -31.26 15.09
C THR A 3 -31.22 -30.43 16.05
N SER A 4 -29.92 -30.74 16.19
CA SER A 4 -28.94 -29.82 16.79
C SER A 4 -28.82 -28.51 15.99
N PRO A 5 -28.74 -27.33 16.63
CA PRO A 5 -28.44 -26.08 15.93
C PRO A 5 -26.93 -25.97 15.65
N HIS A 6 -26.49 -26.48 14.50
CA HIS A 6 -25.17 -26.15 13.95
C HIS A 6 -25.25 -24.74 13.36
N ALA A 7 -24.82 -23.73 14.12
CA ALA A 7 -24.70 -22.37 13.60
C ALA A 7 -23.61 -22.33 12.52
N PRO A 8 -23.89 -21.89 11.28
CA PRO A 8 -22.85 -21.75 10.27
C PRO A 8 -21.85 -20.71 10.76
N SER A 9 -20.59 -21.12 10.91
CA SER A 9 -19.50 -20.23 11.31
C SER A 9 -19.29 -19.19 10.21
N ALA A 10 -19.86 -17.99 10.42
CA ALA A 10 -19.63 -16.84 9.58
C ALA A 10 -18.20 -16.36 9.81
N ASN A 11 -17.26 -16.98 9.10
CA ASN A 11 -15.89 -16.50 8.99
C ASN A 11 -15.85 -15.57 7.76
N PRO A 12 -16.03 -14.25 7.91
CA PRO A 12 -15.92 -13.34 6.78
C PRO A 12 -14.50 -13.42 6.24
N THR A 13 -14.39 -13.90 5.01
CA THR A 13 -13.14 -14.02 4.26
C THR A 13 -12.54 -12.63 4.07
N ALA A 14 -11.72 -12.18 5.02
CA ALA A 14 -10.79 -11.07 4.85
C ALA A 14 -9.62 -11.54 3.96
N GLY A 15 -9.95 -12.05 2.78
CA GLY A 15 -9.03 -12.13 1.67
C GLY A 15 -8.78 -10.70 1.24
N THR A 16 -7.73 -10.10 1.80
CA THR A 16 -6.98 -9.10 1.06
C THR A 16 -6.47 -9.84 -0.18
N ASP A 17 -7.22 -9.72 -1.27
CA ASP A 17 -6.80 -10.13 -2.61
C ASP A 17 -5.68 -9.16 -3.03
N ALA A 18 -4.52 -9.37 -2.40
CA ALA A 18 -3.28 -8.74 -2.78
C ALA A 18 -3.07 -9.14 -4.24
N ARG A 19 -3.17 -8.14 -5.13
CA ARG A 19 -2.79 -8.33 -6.53
C ARG A 19 -1.37 -8.92 -6.53
N PRO A 20 -1.02 -9.76 -7.53
CA PRO A 20 0.26 -10.47 -7.54
C PRO A 20 1.51 -9.56 -7.45
N ASP A 21 1.32 -8.26 -7.62
CA ASP A 21 2.33 -7.20 -7.60
C ASP A 21 2.36 -6.36 -6.29
N ASP A 22 1.56 -6.69 -5.26
CA ASP A 22 1.49 -5.93 -4.00
C ASP A 22 2.72 -6.17 -3.11
N VAL A 23 3.36 -5.08 -2.65
CA VAL A 23 4.61 -5.12 -1.87
C VAL A 23 4.40 -4.54 -0.47
N VAL A 24 4.39 -5.42 0.55
CA VAL A 24 4.29 -5.02 1.95
C VAL A 24 5.68 -4.67 2.51
N VAL A 25 5.88 -3.40 2.86
CA VAL A 25 7.14 -2.88 3.42
C VAL A 25 6.97 -2.53 4.91
N ARG A 26 7.96 -2.86 5.74
CA ARG A 26 8.08 -2.35 7.11
C ARG A 26 9.10 -1.23 7.15
N LEU A 27 8.66 -0.04 7.55
CA LEU A 27 9.51 1.15 7.68
C LEU A 27 9.86 1.39 9.14
N ALA A 28 11.03 1.99 9.38
CA ALA A 28 11.42 2.50 10.69
C ALA A 28 10.57 3.76 11.04
N PRO A 29 10.33 4.07 12.32
CA PRO A 29 9.49 5.21 12.72
C PRO A 29 9.89 6.53 12.07
N GLU A 30 11.19 6.83 12.03
CA GLU A 30 11.74 8.06 11.45
C GLU A 30 11.47 8.21 9.94
N LEU A 31 11.31 7.09 9.21
CA LEU A 31 10.93 7.09 7.80
C LEU A 31 9.42 7.29 7.62
N LEU A 32 8.60 6.85 8.58
CA LEU A 32 7.16 7.15 8.59
C LEU A 32 6.93 8.64 8.87
N GLU A 33 7.65 9.23 9.83
CA GLU A 33 7.60 10.66 10.11
C GLU A 33 8.06 11.52 8.92
N ALA A 34 9.10 11.10 8.21
CA ALA A 34 9.56 11.76 6.98
C ALA A 34 8.52 11.66 5.84
N LEU A 35 7.88 10.49 5.68
CA LEU A 35 6.83 10.27 4.68
C LEU A 35 5.57 11.08 4.99
N ASP A 36 5.16 11.18 6.26
CA ASP A 36 4.03 12.01 6.67
C ASP A 36 4.29 13.49 6.37
N ARG A 37 5.49 14.01 6.68
CA ARG A 37 5.87 15.38 6.34
C ARG A 37 5.84 15.64 4.84
N PHE A 38 6.37 14.71 4.03
CA PHE A 38 6.31 14.80 2.57
C PHE A 38 4.86 14.89 2.05
N ILE A 39 3.92 14.15 2.66
CA ILE A 39 2.48 14.25 2.34
C ILE A 39 1.90 15.60 2.74
N GLU A 40 2.31 16.19 3.87
CA GLU A 40 1.85 17.51 4.30
C GLU A 40 2.38 18.67 3.44
N GLU A 41 3.56 18.50 2.84
CA GLU A 41 4.24 19.53 2.04
C GLU A 41 3.94 19.44 0.54
N ASP A 42 4.20 18.29 -0.10
CA ASP A 42 4.06 18.09 -1.56
C ASP A 42 2.67 17.59 -1.96
N ARG A 43 2.10 16.65 -1.19
CA ARG A 43 0.95 15.83 -1.62
C ARG A 43 -0.22 15.82 -0.65
N ARG A 44 -0.70 17.02 -0.28
CA ARG A 44 -1.78 17.16 0.71
C ARG A 44 -3.02 16.33 0.34
N GLY A 45 -3.34 15.36 1.18
CA GLY A 45 -4.47 14.44 1.02
C GLY A 45 -4.14 13.13 0.31
N ALA A 46 -2.91 12.92 -0.13
CA ALA A 46 -2.46 11.61 -0.61
C ALA A 46 -2.38 10.58 0.53
N SER A 47 -2.56 9.31 0.18
CA SER A 47 -2.35 8.20 1.11
C SER A 47 -0.86 7.85 1.20
N ARG A 48 -0.40 7.33 2.34
CA ARG A 48 1.01 6.92 2.53
C ARG A 48 1.54 6.00 1.44
N ALA A 49 0.71 5.06 0.96
CA ALA A 49 1.08 4.15 -0.13
C ALA A 49 1.26 4.88 -1.48
N ASP A 50 0.39 5.83 -1.80
CA ASP A 50 0.48 6.64 -3.02
C ASP A 50 1.72 7.55 -2.99
N ALA A 51 1.94 8.26 -1.88
CA ALA A 51 3.09 9.12 -1.69
C ALA A 51 4.42 8.36 -1.69
N LEU A 52 4.47 7.17 -1.07
CA LEU A 52 5.65 6.30 -1.11
C LEU A 52 5.91 5.77 -2.54
N SER A 53 4.86 5.38 -3.26
CA SER A 53 4.96 4.94 -4.66
C SER A 53 5.45 6.07 -5.57
N ALA A 54 4.97 7.30 -5.34
CA ALA A 54 5.42 8.48 -6.07
C ALA A 54 6.89 8.82 -5.79
N ALA A 55 7.31 8.84 -4.52
CA ALA A 55 8.70 9.08 -4.14
C ALA A 55 9.66 7.99 -4.66
N PHE A 56 9.21 6.72 -4.65
CA PHE A 56 9.98 5.62 -5.23
C PHE A 56 10.09 5.72 -6.76
N ARG A 57 9.02 6.16 -7.43
CA ARG A 57 9.02 6.39 -8.89
C ARG A 57 9.99 7.50 -9.27
N ASP A 58 9.92 8.65 -8.61
CA ASP A 58 10.82 9.80 -8.84
C ASP A 58 12.30 9.41 -8.67
N TRP A 59 12.62 8.70 -7.58
CA TRP A 59 13.94 8.13 -7.36
C TRP A 59 14.37 7.14 -8.46
N ALA A 60 13.45 6.31 -8.96
CA ALA A 60 13.74 5.35 -10.02
C ALA A 60 13.88 6.01 -11.41
N GLU A 61 13.20 7.13 -11.65
CA GLU A 61 13.36 7.98 -12.84
C GLU A 61 14.72 8.72 -12.80
N ASP A 62 15.09 9.35 -11.68
CA ASP A 62 16.41 9.97 -11.47
C ASP A 62 17.58 8.98 -11.63
N LYS A 63 17.39 7.73 -11.19
CA LYS A 63 18.40 6.66 -11.33
C LYS A 63 18.40 5.98 -12.71
N GLY A 64 17.46 6.32 -13.60
CA GLY A 64 17.32 5.70 -14.92
C GLY A 64 16.89 4.22 -14.89
N TYR A 65 16.28 3.76 -13.79
CA TYR A 65 15.68 2.42 -13.71
C TYR A 65 14.34 2.33 -14.43
N LEU A 66 13.63 3.46 -14.52
CA LEU A 66 12.46 3.61 -15.37
C LEU A 66 12.88 4.23 -16.71
N ALA A 67 12.46 3.62 -17.81
CA ALA A 67 12.62 4.23 -19.13
C ALA A 67 11.81 5.54 -19.18
N PRO A 68 12.32 6.61 -19.82
CA PRO A 68 11.48 7.76 -20.10
C PRO A 68 10.27 7.28 -20.90
N SER A 69 9.07 7.64 -20.43
CA SER A 69 7.84 7.26 -21.12
C SER A 69 7.80 7.99 -22.47
N THR A 70 8.18 7.28 -23.53
CA THR A 70 8.08 7.77 -24.90
C THR A 70 6.61 7.76 -25.32
N ASP A 71 5.97 8.91 -25.18
CA ASP A 71 4.75 9.30 -25.90
C ASP A 71 5.14 9.87 -27.27
#